data_AF-A0A2S8FZ76-F1
#
_entry.id   AF-A0A2S8FZ76-F1
#
_cell.length_a   1.000
_cell.length_b   1.000
_cell.length_c   1.000
_cell.angle_alpha   90.00
_cell.angle_beta   90.00
_cell.angle_gamma   90.00
#
_symmetry.space_group_name_H-M   'P 1'
#
loop_
_entity.id
_entity.type
_entity.pdbx_description
1 polymer ?
#
loop_
_entity_poly.entity_id
_entity_poly.type
_entity_poly.pdbx_seq_one_letter_code
_entity_poly.pdbx_strand_id
1 'polypeptide(L)'
;MTDDGRFKIVSSYTLTVYPCGIHAGQKVQLKRDLPIRDPTGTIVAIYQAGGVWQVLKGTVDEPDIVWLRQPDGRRHTWDDDELLDWFEVVTHDAN
;
A
#
# COMPACT_ATOMS: atom_id res chain seq x y z
N MET A 1 18.51 7.31 -26.96
CA MET A 1 17.39 6.47 -26.50
C MET A 1 16.62 7.34 -25.52
N THR A 2 15.66 8.10 -26.04
CA THR A 2 14.93 9.11 -25.25
C THR A 2 13.80 8.40 -24.54
N ASP A 3 13.88 8.35 -23.22
CA ASP A 3 12.79 7.95 -22.33
C ASP A 3 11.64 8.96 -22.53
N ASP A 4 10.64 8.56 -23.33
CA ASP A 4 9.44 9.34 -23.60
C ASP A 4 8.56 9.21 -22.35
N GLY A 5 8.77 10.11 -21.39
CA GLY A 5 8.06 10.18 -20.11
C GLY A 5 6.55 10.32 -20.28
N ARG A 6 5.88 9.20 -20.57
CA ARG A 6 4.44 9.13 -20.73
C ARG A 6 3.77 9.13 -19.37
N PHE A 7 3.53 10.33 -18.85
CA PHE A 7 2.63 10.52 -17.72
C PHE A 7 1.21 10.15 -18.17
N LYS A 8 0.62 9.11 -17.56
CA LYS A 8 -0.78 8.74 -17.75
C LYS A 8 -1.60 9.33 -16.61
N ILE A 9 -2.67 10.07 -16.95
CA ILE A 9 -3.62 10.57 -15.96
C ILE A 9 -4.47 9.41 -15.48
N VAL A 10 -4.21 8.94 -14.26
CA VAL A 10 -5.07 7.98 -13.57
C VAL A 10 -6.37 8.68 -13.22
N SER A 11 -7.43 8.40 -13.98
CA SER A 11 -8.69 9.14 -13.88
C SER A 11 -9.67 8.53 -12.86
N SER A 12 -9.45 7.28 -12.42
CA SER A 12 -10.43 6.53 -11.61
C SER A 12 -9.77 5.54 -10.65
N TYR A 13 -10.02 5.71 -9.34
CA TYR A 13 -9.65 4.75 -8.29
C TYR A 13 -10.81 3.78 -8.02
N THR A 14 -11.06 2.87 -8.96
CA THR A 14 -12.19 1.94 -8.91
C THR A 14 -11.81 0.51 -8.52
N LEU A 15 -10.51 0.20 -8.37
CA LEU A 15 -10.09 -1.13 -7.98
C LEU A 15 -10.40 -1.37 -6.50
N THR A 16 -11.32 -2.30 -6.23
CA THR A 16 -11.76 -2.66 -4.88
C THR A 16 -11.17 -3.97 -4.37
N VAL A 17 -10.61 -4.80 -5.26
CA VAL A 17 -9.95 -6.06 -4.92
C VAL A 17 -8.61 -6.07 -5.65
N TYR A 18 -7.53 -6.19 -4.90
CA TYR A 18 -6.18 -6.31 -5.43
C TYR A 18 -5.89 -7.74 -5.88
N PRO A 19 -4.94 -7.98 -6.80
CA PRO A 19 -4.62 -9.33 -7.28
C PRO A 19 -4.18 -10.29 -6.15
N CYS A 20 -3.52 -9.76 -5.12
CA CYS A 20 -3.17 -10.49 -3.90
C CYS A 20 -4.38 -10.88 -3.00
N GLY A 21 -5.61 -10.57 -3.41
CA GLY A 21 -6.85 -10.93 -2.72
C GLY A 21 -7.27 -9.98 -1.59
N ILE A 22 -6.55 -8.89 -1.37
CA ILE A 22 -6.91 -7.87 -0.37
C ILE A 22 -7.96 -6.91 -0.93
N HIS A 23 -8.92 -6.54 -0.08
CA HIS A 23 -10.03 -5.67 -0.45
C HIS A 23 -9.83 -4.24 0.08
N ALA A 24 -10.19 -3.26 -0.75
CA ALA A 24 -10.32 -1.88 -0.31
C ALA A 24 -11.31 -1.78 0.86
N GLY A 25 -10.93 -1.01 1.90
CA GLY A 25 -11.67 -0.92 3.15
C GLY A 25 -11.12 -1.82 4.26
N GLN A 26 -10.43 -2.91 3.93
CA GLN A 26 -9.83 -3.79 4.93
C GLN A 26 -8.76 -3.07 5.76
N LYS A 27 -8.57 -3.59 6.97
CA LYS A 27 -7.50 -3.18 7.87
C LYS A 27 -6.40 -4.22 7.86
N VAL A 28 -5.17 -3.76 7.71
CA VAL A 28 -3.97 -4.59 7.74
C VAL A 28 -3.05 -4.10 8.85
N GLN A 29 -2.42 -5.01 9.58
CA GLN A 29 -1.53 -4.69 10.68
C GLN A 29 -0.08 -5.04 10.31
N LEU A 30 0.83 -4.15 10.64
CA LEU A 30 2.26 -4.35 10.38
C LEU A 30 2.81 -5.45 11.31
N LYS A 31 3.41 -6.50 10.73
CA LYS A 31 3.93 -7.65 11.48
C LYS A 31 5.22 -7.38 12.25
N ARG A 32 6.03 -6.44 11.76
CA ARG A 32 7.38 -6.11 12.24
C ARG A 32 7.70 -4.65 12.01
N ASP A 33 8.66 -4.10 12.74
CA ASP A 33 9.10 -2.73 12.56
C ASP A 33 9.54 -2.48 11.11
N LEU A 34 9.00 -1.42 10.51
CA LEU A 34 9.29 -1.03 9.14
C LEU A 34 10.20 0.20 9.13
N PRO A 35 11.50 0.04 8.83
CA PRO A 35 12.41 1.15 8.70
C PRO A 35 12.17 1.90 7.38
N ILE A 36 11.90 3.19 7.48
CA ILE A 36 11.76 4.08 6.34
C ILE A 36 13.13 4.66 6.03
N ARG A 37 13.61 4.40 4.81
CA ARG A 37 14.91 4.83 4.32
C ARG A 37 14.75 6.00 3.36
N ASP A 38 15.67 6.94 3.43
CA ASP A 38 15.82 7.98 2.43
C ASP A 38 16.51 7.43 1.15
N PRO A 39 16.67 8.24 0.08
CA PRO A 39 17.37 7.80 -1.14
C PRO A 39 18.85 7.41 -0.93
N THR A 40 19.46 7.77 0.19
CA THR A 40 20.83 7.38 0.56
C THR A 40 20.88 6.04 1.30
N GLY A 41 19.72 5.46 1.63
CA GLY A 41 19.59 4.24 2.42
C GLY A 41 19.59 4.48 3.93
N THR A 42 19.68 5.74 4.38
CA THR A 42 19.69 6.11 5.81
C THR A 42 18.28 5.99 6.37
N ILE A 43 18.14 5.35 7.54
CA ILE A 43 16.85 5.24 8.22
C ILE A 43 16.47 6.60 8.80
N VAL A 44 15.35 7.17 8.35
CA VAL A 44 14.83 8.47 8.79
C VAL A 44 13.63 8.34 9.72
N ALA A 45 12.94 7.21 9.69
CA ALA A 45 11.82 6.90 10.58
C ALA A 45 11.65 5.38 10.73
N ILE A 46 10.95 4.95 11.78
CA ILE A 46 10.53 3.55 11.95
C ILE A 46 9.04 3.55 12.26
N TYR A 47 8.26 2.89 11.41
CA TYR A 47 6.89 2.55 11.73
C TYR A 47 6.87 1.28 12.58
N GLN A 48 6.29 1.40 13.76
CA GLN A 48 6.30 0.33 14.76
C GLN A 48 5.40 -0.84 14.34
N ALA A 49 5.84 -2.05 14.67
CA ALA A 49 5.03 -3.26 14.59
C ALA A 49 3.68 -3.07 15.32
N GLY A 50 2.66 -3.74 14.82
CA GLY A 50 1.30 -3.65 15.35
C GLY A 50 0.53 -2.42 14.87
N GLY A 51 1.13 -1.48 14.14
CA GLY A 51 0.42 -0.37 13.52
C GLY A 51 -0.64 -0.87 12.53
N VAL A 52 -1.87 -0.35 12.63
CA VAL A 52 -3.00 -0.75 11.77
C VAL A 52 -3.23 0.28 10.67
N TRP A 53 -3.21 -0.20 9.43
CA TRP A 53 -3.30 0.58 8.21
C TRP A 53 -4.59 0.20 7.49
N GLN A 54 -5.14 1.13 6.71
CA GLN A 54 -6.32 0.89 5.92
C GLN A 54 -5.97 0.72 4.46
N VAL A 55 -6.50 -0.32 3.83
CA VAL A 55 -6.43 -0.52 2.39
C VAL A 55 -7.39 0.44 1.72
N LEU A 56 -6.89 1.23 0.78
CA LEU A 56 -7.66 2.15 -0.04
C LEU A 56 -8.07 1.51 -1.35
N LYS A 57 -8.90 2.21 -2.14
CA LYS A 57 -9.16 1.81 -3.52
C LYS A 57 -7.92 2.09 -4.38
N GLY A 58 -7.57 1.14 -5.22
CA GLY A 58 -6.49 1.27 -6.20
C GLY A 58 -6.99 1.77 -7.55
N THR A 59 -6.07 1.82 -8.50
CA THR A 59 -6.39 2.04 -9.91
C THR A 59 -6.34 0.72 -10.67
N VAL A 60 -7.21 0.57 -11.67
CA VAL A 60 -7.17 -0.57 -12.59
C VAL A 60 -5.96 -0.54 -13.51
N ASP A 61 -5.31 0.62 -13.64
CA ASP A 61 -4.13 0.80 -14.49
C ASP A 61 -2.84 0.26 -13.86
N GLU A 62 -2.81 0.17 -12.53
CA GLU A 62 -1.68 -0.31 -11.72
C GLU A 62 -2.23 -1.24 -10.62
N PRO A 63 -2.78 -2.40 -10.99
CA PRO A 63 -3.47 -3.27 -10.04
C PRO A 63 -2.51 -3.91 -9.03
N ASP A 64 -1.22 -3.97 -9.35
CA ASP A 64 -0.18 -4.56 -8.52
C ASP A 64 0.31 -3.58 -7.44
N ILE A 65 -0.15 -2.32 -7.46
CA ILE A 65 0.22 -1.29 -6.48
C ILE A 65 -0.91 -1.07 -5.47
N VAL A 66 -0.71 -1.60 -4.27
CA VAL A 66 -1.66 -1.51 -3.16
C VAL A 66 -1.53 -0.16 -2.46
N TRP A 67 -2.66 0.54 -2.33
CA TRP A 67 -2.72 1.82 -1.66
C TRP A 67 -3.13 1.63 -0.20
N LEU A 68 -2.32 2.13 0.72
CA LEU A 68 -2.55 2.06 2.16
C LEU A 68 -2.66 3.46 2.76
N ARG A 69 -3.41 3.58 3.86
CA ARG A 69 -3.50 4.77 4.70
C ARG A 69 -3.11 4.44 6.13
N GLN A 70 -2.11 5.14 6.64
CA GLN A 70 -1.68 5.06 8.03
C GLN A 70 -2.71 5.69 8.99
N PRO A 71 -2.61 5.43 10.31
CA PRO A 71 -3.44 6.08 11.33
C PRO A 71 -3.35 7.61 11.32
N ASP A 72 -2.21 8.17 10.94
CA ASP A 72 -1.99 9.62 10.82
C ASP A 72 -2.62 10.24 9.55
N GLY A 73 -3.22 9.40 8.70
CA GLY A 73 -3.88 9.81 7.46
C GLY A 73 -2.97 9.84 6.23
N ARG A 74 -1.66 9.60 6.37
CA ARG A 74 -0.72 9.57 5.24
C ARG A 74 -0.96 8.35 4.36
N ARG A 75 -0.79 8.53 3.06
CA ARG A 75 -0.95 7.48 2.05
C ARG A 75 0.39 6.91 1.66
N HIS A 76 0.42 5.60 1.47
CA HIS A 76 1.59 4.84 1.05
C HIS A 76 1.17 3.84 -0.01
N THR A 77 2.13 3.46 -0.86
CA THR A 77 1.99 2.38 -1.82
C THR A 77 2.81 1.19 -1.39
N TRP A 78 2.39 -0.01 -1.78
CA TRP A 78 3.10 -1.26 -1.56
C TRP A 78 2.91 -2.16 -2.77
N ASP A 79 3.88 -3.01 -3.07
CA ASP A 79 3.73 -4.03 -4.10
C ASP A 79 2.86 -5.18 -3.58
N ASP A 80 1.94 -5.68 -4.40
CA ASP A 80 0.92 -6.63 -3.96
C ASP A 80 1.49 -7.99 -3.54
N ASP A 81 2.61 -8.40 -4.14
CA ASP A 81 3.35 -9.63 -3.86
C ASP A 81 4.10 -9.59 -2.52
N GLU A 82 4.62 -8.43 -2.12
CA GLU A 82 5.31 -8.25 -0.84
C GLU A 82 4.38 -7.88 0.32
N LEU A 83 3.17 -7.41 0.03
CA LEU A 83 2.27 -6.84 1.04
C LEU A 83 2.01 -7.80 2.19
N LEU A 84 1.69 -9.06 1.88
CA LEU A 84 1.36 -10.07 2.90
C LEU A 84 2.58 -10.59 3.66
N ASP A 85 3.81 -10.27 3.25
CA ASP A 85 5.01 -10.56 4.03
C ASP A 85 5.24 -9.54 5.15
N TRP A 86 4.76 -8.32 4.93
CA TRP A 86 4.89 -7.21 5.88
C TRP A 86 3.65 -7.01 6.74
N PHE A 87 2.48 -7.35 6.21
CA PHE A 87 1.22 -7.10 6.86
C PHE A 87 0.39 -8.37 7.04
N GLU A 88 -0.46 -8.38 8.06
CA GLU A 88 -1.53 -9.35 8.23
C GLU A 88 -2.90 -8.66 8.16
N VAL A 89 -3.90 -9.33 7.60
CA VAL A 89 -5.27 -8.80 7.55
C VAL A 89 -5.91 -8.96 8.93
N VAL A 90 -6.34 -7.85 9.54
CA VAL A 90 -6.95 -7.84 10.89
C VAL A 90 -8.47 -7.64 10.88
N THR A 91 -9.03 -7.15 9.77
CA THR A 91 -10.49 -7.04 9.64
C THR A 91 -10.90 -7.38 8.23
N HIS A 92 -11.73 -8.43 8.12
CA HIS A 92 -12.47 -8.77 6.92
C HIS A 92 -13.86 -8.16 7.09
N ASP A 93 -14.03 -6.88 6.75
CA ASP A 93 -15.37 -6.32 6.58
C ASP A 93 -15.93 -6.92 5.29
N ALA A 94 -16.49 -8.12 5.41
CA ALA A 94 -17.41 -8.69 4.45
C ALA A 94 -18.72 -7.92 4.62
N ASN A 95 -18.87 -6.83 3.88
CA ASN A 95 -20.16 -6.19 3.70
C ASN A 95 -20.62 -6.35 2.26
#